data_AF-A0A8D8F3D7-F1
#
_entry.id   AF-A0A8D8F3D7-F1
#
_cell.length_a   1.000
_cell.length_b   1.000
_cell.length_c   1.000
_cell.angle_alpha   90.00
_cell.angle_beta   90.00
_cell.angle_gamma   90.00
#
_symmetry.space_group_name_H-M   'P 1'
#
loop_
_entity.id
_entity.type
_entity.pdbx_description
1 polymer ?
#
loop_
_entity_poly.entity_id
_entity_poly.type
_entity_poly.pdbx_seq_one_letter_code
_entity_poly.pdbx_strand_id
1 'polypeptide(L)'
;MSISEFRKKKLLYVFNVFFDVNQSGEIDRKDFEMAVEKICELRGWPVGNSRNTETHESMFKIWEGLRAKADKDNDGQVSVEEWCKMWDEYARDPDSVLDWQLRYMNFMFDLEDASNDGGIDAEEFSIVCSSYGLDQQECRDAFGKMAQGSEEVDREQF
;
A
#
# COMPACT_ATOMS: atom_id res chain seq x y z
N MET A 1 4.34 0.75 25.63
CA MET A 1 5.22 1.77 25.00
C MET A 1 4.43 2.35 23.86
N SER A 2 4.22 3.66 23.83
CA SER A 2 3.56 4.33 22.71
C SER A 2 4.50 4.40 21.50
N ILE A 3 3.94 4.40 20.30
CA ILE A 3 4.68 4.65 19.05
C ILE A 3 5.49 5.95 19.16
N SER A 4 6.75 5.92 18.72
CA SER A 4 7.59 7.13 18.67
C SER A 4 7.07 8.12 17.63
N GLU A 5 7.31 9.41 17.84
CA GLU A 5 6.91 10.47 16.88
C GLU A 5 7.43 10.21 15.47
N PHE A 6 8.62 9.64 15.33
CA PHE A 6 9.19 9.25 14.04
C PHE A 6 8.37 8.14 13.36
N ARG A 7 8.01 7.09 14.11
CA ARG A 7 7.15 6.01 13.59
C ARG A 7 5.76 6.53 13.24
N LYS A 8 5.18 7.39 14.09
CA LYS A 8 3.88 8.02 13.83
C LYS A 8 3.89 8.80 12.52
N LYS A 9 4.90 9.64 12.29
CA LYS A 9 5.04 10.39 11.03
C LYS A 9 5.11 9.49 9.80
N LYS A 10 5.84 8.37 9.86
CA LYS A 10 5.88 7.40 8.75
C LYS A 10 4.52 6.75 8.50
N LEU A 11 3.82 6.35 9.56
CA LEU A 11 2.51 5.74 9.46
C LEU A 11 1.45 6.71 8.92
N LEU A 12 1.51 7.98 9.33
CA LEU A 12 0.66 9.05 8.80
C LEU A 12 0.95 9.33 7.34
N TYR A 13 2.22 9.28 6.94
CA TYR A 13 2.60 9.43 5.53
C TYR A 13 2.00 8.31 4.69
N VAL A 14 2.14 7.05 5.14
CA VAL A 14 1.55 5.90 4.44
C VAL A 14 0.02 6.05 4.34
N PHE A 15 -0.62 6.42 5.45
CA PHE A 15 -2.05 6.68 5.50
C PHE A 15 -2.47 7.73 4.46
N ASN A 16 -1.88 8.93 4.50
CA ASN A 16 -2.30 10.07 3.66
C ASN A 16 -1.91 9.93 2.18
N VAL A 17 -0.83 9.21 1.87
CA VAL A 17 -0.30 9.16 0.49
C VAL A 17 -0.79 7.92 -0.25
N PHE A 18 -0.92 6.78 0.44
CA PHE A 18 -1.23 5.51 -0.22
C PHE A 18 -2.66 5.04 0.01
N PHE A 19 -3.24 5.32 1.18
CA PHE A 19 -4.57 4.82 1.54
C PHE A 19 -5.68 5.87 1.44
N ASP A 20 -5.46 7.10 1.90
CA ASP A 20 -6.42 8.21 1.84
C ASP A 20 -6.31 8.94 0.49
N VAL A 21 -6.84 8.31 -0.56
CA VAL A 21 -6.73 8.79 -1.95
C VAL A 21 -7.53 10.08 -2.15
N ASN A 22 -8.65 10.22 -1.44
CA ASN A 22 -9.53 11.38 -1.50
C ASN A 22 -9.13 12.52 -0.53
N GLN A 23 -8.09 12.33 0.29
CA GLN A 23 -7.61 13.27 1.30
C GLN A 23 -8.70 13.71 2.29
N SER A 24 -9.62 12.80 2.61
CA SER A 24 -10.69 13.04 3.59
C SER A 24 -10.19 13.02 5.03
N GLY A 25 -9.02 12.42 5.27
CA GLY A 25 -8.46 12.17 6.60
C GLY A 25 -8.92 10.85 7.24
N GLU A 26 -9.71 10.06 6.52
CA GLU A 26 -10.23 8.75 6.91
C GLU A 26 -10.05 7.78 5.73
N ILE A 27 -9.76 6.51 5.99
CA ILE A 27 -9.71 5.50 4.92
C ILE A 27 -11.08 4.86 4.82
N ASP A 28 -11.72 4.97 3.65
CA ASP A 28 -12.98 4.31 3.37
C ASP A 28 -12.86 3.32 2.21
N ARG A 29 -13.95 2.59 1.95
CA ARG A 29 -14.01 1.66 0.82
C ARG A 29 -13.80 2.35 -0.54
N LYS A 30 -14.26 3.59 -0.70
CA LYS A 30 -14.15 4.33 -1.96
C LYS A 30 -12.70 4.68 -2.25
N ASP A 31 -11.88 4.95 -1.23
CA ASP A 31 -10.45 5.16 -1.43
C ASP A 31 -9.78 3.96 -2.10
N PHE A 32 -10.13 2.76 -1.66
CA PHE A 32 -9.65 1.53 -2.31
C PHE A 32 -10.19 1.36 -3.74
N GLU A 33 -11.47 1.68 -3.97
CA GLU A 33 -12.05 1.67 -5.32
C GLU A 33 -11.33 2.66 -6.25
N MET A 34 -11.06 3.88 -5.77
CA MET A 34 -10.30 4.90 -6.50
C MET A 34 -8.84 4.50 -6.73
N ALA A 35 -8.20 3.85 -5.76
CA ALA A 35 -6.84 3.32 -5.92
C ALA A 35 -6.79 2.28 -7.04
N VAL A 36 -7.75 1.33 -7.05
CA VAL A 36 -7.85 0.30 -8.09
C VAL A 36 -8.12 0.93 -9.46
N GLU A 37 -8.98 1.94 -9.55
CA GLU A 37 -9.24 2.66 -10.80
C GLU A 37 -7.97 3.34 -11.33
N LYS A 38 -7.24 4.08 -10.49
CA LYS A 38 -5.96 4.72 -10.86
C LYS A 38 -4.93 3.69 -11.34
N ILE A 39 -4.83 2.56 -10.63
CA ILE A 39 -3.94 1.46 -10.99
C ILE A 39 -4.31 0.90 -12.38
N CYS A 40 -5.59 0.67 -12.62
CA CYS A 40 -6.07 0.13 -13.88
C CYS A 40 -5.86 1.11 -15.03
N GLU A 41 -6.06 2.41 -14.82
CA GLU A 41 -5.74 3.44 -15.80
C GLU A 41 -4.23 3.46 -16.11
N LEU A 42 -3.39 3.41 -15.07
CA LEU A 42 -1.93 3.43 -15.21
C LEU A 42 -1.40 2.20 -15.94
N ARG A 43 -1.95 1.02 -15.65
CA ARG A 43 -1.56 -0.25 -16.29
C ARG A 43 -2.29 -0.50 -17.61
N GLY A 44 -3.22 0.38 -17.99
CA GLY A 44 -4.02 0.24 -19.21
C GLY A 44 -4.96 -0.98 -19.19
N TRP A 45 -5.45 -1.38 -18.01
CA TRP A 45 -6.39 -2.48 -17.84
C TRP A 45 -7.83 -1.98 -17.96
N PRO A 46 -8.53 -2.24 -19.08
CA PRO A 46 -9.90 -1.78 -19.26
C PRO A 46 -10.87 -2.48 -18.30
N VAL A 47 -11.98 -1.81 -18.01
CA VAL A 47 -13.10 -2.36 -17.22
C VAL A 47 -13.58 -3.66 -17.86
N GLY A 48 -13.50 -4.77 -17.12
CA GLY A 48 -13.82 -6.13 -17.60
C GLY A 48 -12.61 -7.01 -17.93
N ASN A 49 -11.38 -6.51 -17.79
CA ASN A 49 -10.18 -7.35 -17.80
C ASN A 49 -10.12 -8.21 -16.52
N SER A 50 -9.76 -9.49 -16.66
CA SER A 50 -9.55 -10.40 -15.51
C SER A 50 -8.61 -9.80 -14.46
N ARG A 51 -7.53 -9.12 -14.89
CA ARG A 51 -6.59 -8.43 -13.98
C ARG A 51 -7.27 -7.33 -13.16
N ASN A 52 -8.16 -6.53 -13.77
CA ASN A 52 -8.89 -5.47 -13.07
C ASN A 52 -9.82 -6.07 -12.00
N THR A 53 -10.58 -7.11 -12.33
CA THR A 53 -11.48 -7.77 -11.37
C THR A 53 -10.69 -8.44 -10.24
N GLU A 54 -9.61 -9.15 -10.55
CA GLU A 54 -8.72 -9.75 -9.54
C GLU A 54 -8.09 -8.71 -8.62
N THR A 55 -7.66 -7.58 -9.18
CA THR A 55 -7.10 -6.44 -8.44
C THR A 55 -8.14 -5.86 -7.49
N HIS A 56 -9.36 -5.62 -7.99
CA HIS A 56 -10.47 -5.11 -7.21
C HIS A 56 -10.85 -6.07 -6.07
N GLU A 57 -10.98 -7.37 -6.34
CA GLU A 57 -11.28 -8.37 -5.31
C GLU A 57 -10.17 -8.49 -4.26
N SER A 58 -8.91 -8.46 -4.69
CA SER A 58 -7.76 -8.55 -3.78
C SER A 58 -7.71 -7.35 -2.86
N MET A 59 -7.89 -6.16 -3.43
CA MET A 59 -7.91 -4.91 -2.68
C MET A 59 -9.09 -4.85 -1.71
N PHE A 60 -10.26 -5.33 -2.12
CA PHE A 60 -11.43 -5.43 -1.24
C PHE A 60 -11.21 -6.41 -0.08
N LYS A 61 -10.54 -7.55 -0.32
CA LYS A 61 -10.15 -8.49 0.76
C LYS A 61 -9.16 -7.86 1.74
N ILE A 62 -8.23 -7.05 1.24
CA ILE A 62 -7.29 -6.28 2.08
C ILE A 62 -8.06 -5.28 2.94
N TRP A 63 -8.98 -4.52 2.33
CA TRP A 63 -9.83 -3.56 3.03
C TRP A 63 -10.65 -4.23 4.14
N GLU A 64 -11.36 -5.32 3.85
CA GLU A 64 -12.15 -6.04 4.86
C GLU A 64 -11.27 -6.53 6.02
N GLY A 65 -10.05 -7.01 5.73
CA GLY A 65 -9.10 -7.44 6.75
C GLY A 65 -8.52 -6.29 7.58
N LEU A 66 -8.24 -5.15 6.95
CA LEU A 66 -7.80 -3.92 7.60
C LEU A 66 -8.91 -3.39 8.52
N ARG A 67 -10.11 -3.21 7.96
CA ARG A 67 -11.30 -2.74 8.66
C ARG A 67 -11.58 -3.63 9.88
N ALA A 68 -11.64 -4.94 9.73
CA ALA A 68 -11.90 -5.86 10.85
C ALA A 68 -10.90 -5.74 12.03
N LYS A 69 -9.73 -5.12 11.82
CA LYS A 69 -8.69 -4.90 12.84
C LYS A 69 -8.63 -3.45 13.33
N ALA A 70 -8.73 -2.50 12.42
CA ALA A 70 -8.57 -1.08 12.69
C ALA A 70 -9.88 -0.40 13.08
N ASP A 71 -10.99 -0.70 12.38
CA ASP A 71 -12.33 -0.15 12.61
C ASP A 71 -12.90 -0.71 13.93
N LYS A 72 -12.72 0.03 15.03
CA LYS A 72 -13.13 -0.39 16.37
C LYS A 72 -14.57 0.02 16.67
N ASP A 73 -15.04 1.11 16.06
CA ASP A 73 -16.39 1.62 16.26
C ASP A 73 -17.42 1.09 15.24
N ASN A 74 -16.96 0.32 14.25
CA ASN A 74 -17.74 -0.25 13.15
C ASN A 74 -18.46 0.81 12.32
N ASP A 75 -17.90 2.01 12.21
CA ASP A 75 -18.46 3.09 11.40
C ASP A 75 -18.26 2.85 9.89
N GLY A 76 -17.41 1.88 9.52
CA GLY A 76 -17.10 1.55 8.13
C GLY A 76 -15.96 2.37 7.53
N GLN A 77 -15.20 3.07 8.36
CA GLN A 77 -14.07 3.92 8.01
C GLN A 77 -12.92 3.60 8.98
N VAL A 78 -11.69 4.00 8.61
CA VAL A 78 -10.54 3.87 9.51
C VAL A 78 -9.94 5.25 9.71
N SER A 79 -10.11 5.77 10.91
CA SER A 79 -9.54 7.05 11.31
C SER A 79 -8.02 6.94 11.54
N VAL A 80 -7.33 8.08 11.48
CA VAL A 80 -5.91 8.18 11.82
C VAL A 80 -5.60 7.63 13.22
N GLU A 81 -6.52 7.84 14.17
CA GLU A 81 -6.35 7.37 15.55
C GLU A 81 -6.42 5.85 15.64
N GLU A 82 -7.37 5.24 14.94
CA GLU A 82 -7.52 3.78 14.84
C GLU A 82 -6.35 3.13 14.12
N TRP A 83 -5.91 3.73 13.01
CA TRP A 83 -4.70 3.31 12.31
C TRP A 83 -3.50 3.32 13.25
N CYS A 84 -3.27 4.42 13.98
CA CYS A 84 -2.16 4.50 14.95
C CYS A 84 -2.29 3.47 16.08
N LYS A 85 -3.51 3.23 16.59
CA LYS A 85 -3.76 2.23 17.63
C LYS A 85 -3.47 0.81 17.13
N MET A 86 -3.95 0.45 15.94
CA MET A 86 -3.68 -0.84 15.31
C MET A 86 -2.17 -1.07 15.16
N TRP A 87 -1.43 -0.06 14.67
CA TRP A 87 0.03 -0.17 14.53
C TRP A 87 0.76 -0.22 15.89
N ASP A 88 0.23 0.42 16.94
CA ASP A 88 0.78 0.31 18.30
C ASP A 88 0.56 -1.10 18.87
N GLU A 89 -0.64 -1.68 18.68
CA GLU A 89 -0.95 -3.07 19.01
C GLU A 89 -0.02 -4.03 18.27
N TYR A 90 0.14 -3.86 16.95
CA TYR A 90 1.06 -4.66 16.13
C TYR A 90 2.53 -4.51 16.57
N ALA A 91 2.99 -3.31 16.92
CA ALA A 91 4.34 -3.10 17.41
C ALA A 91 4.61 -3.77 18.77
N ARG A 92 3.57 -4.10 19.53
CA ARG A 92 3.67 -4.86 20.79
C ARG A 92 3.61 -6.36 20.58
N ASP A 93 2.95 -6.81 19.52
CA ASP A 93 2.83 -8.22 19.15
C ASP A 93 3.15 -8.44 17.66
N PRO A 94 4.45 -8.46 17.29
CA PRO A 94 4.88 -8.57 15.90
C PRO A 94 4.54 -9.91 15.24
N ASP A 95 4.31 -10.96 16.05
CA ASP A 95 3.89 -12.29 15.57
C ASP A 95 2.45 -12.27 15.02
N SER A 96 1.69 -11.22 15.33
CA SER A 96 0.36 -10.98 14.76
C SER A 96 0.43 -10.30 13.38
N VAL A 97 1.37 -10.69 12.50
CA VAL A 97 1.38 -10.21 11.10
C VAL A 97 -0.03 -10.37 10.55
N LEU A 98 -0.67 -9.23 10.31
CA LEU A 98 -2.07 -9.24 9.94
C LEU A 98 -2.12 -9.75 8.50
N ASP A 99 -2.95 -10.77 8.23
CA ASP A 99 -3.07 -11.39 6.90
C ASP A 99 -3.29 -10.35 5.78
N TRP A 100 -3.96 -9.23 6.10
CA TRP A 100 -4.17 -8.13 5.17
C TRP A 100 -2.87 -7.39 4.81
N GLN A 101 -1.90 -7.27 5.73
CA GLN A 101 -0.60 -6.65 5.45
C GLN A 101 0.19 -7.48 4.46
N LEU A 102 0.25 -8.80 4.65
CA LEU A 102 0.92 -9.69 3.69
C LEU A 102 0.23 -9.67 2.32
N ARG A 103 -1.09 -9.66 2.29
CA ARG A 103 -1.84 -9.52 1.02
C ARG A 103 -1.56 -8.19 0.36
N TYR A 104 -1.53 -7.09 1.12
CA TYR A 104 -1.24 -5.76 0.61
C TYR A 104 0.19 -5.67 0.07
N MET A 105 1.17 -6.20 0.80
CA MET A 105 2.57 -6.26 0.36
C MET A 105 2.72 -7.04 -0.95
N ASN A 106 2.15 -8.25 -1.02
CA ASN A 106 2.16 -9.04 -2.25
C ASN A 106 1.45 -8.31 -3.40
N PHE A 107 0.32 -7.68 -3.12
CA PHE A 107 -0.43 -6.93 -4.12
C PHE A 107 0.36 -5.71 -4.63
N MET A 108 1.01 -4.95 -3.74
CA MET A 108 1.87 -3.82 -4.13
C MET A 108 3.08 -4.30 -4.94
N PHE A 109 3.66 -5.45 -4.59
CA PHE A 109 4.72 -6.06 -5.37
C PHE A 109 4.25 -6.42 -6.79
N ASP A 110 3.15 -7.17 -6.89
CA ASP A 110 2.53 -7.56 -8.17
C ASP A 110 2.07 -6.34 -8.98
N LEU A 111 1.74 -5.25 -8.29
CA LEU A 111 1.39 -3.98 -8.89
C LEU A 111 2.61 -3.33 -9.50
N GLU A 112 3.73 -3.25 -8.76
CA GLU A 112 4.98 -2.62 -9.16
C GLU A 112 5.67 -3.40 -10.29
N ASP A 113 5.73 -4.74 -10.18
CA ASP A 113 6.24 -5.69 -11.18
C ASP A 113 5.30 -5.76 -12.41
N ALA A 114 5.46 -4.80 -13.31
CA ALA A 114 4.65 -4.70 -14.53
C ALA A 114 5.11 -5.73 -15.57
N SER A 115 6.40 -6.04 -15.61
CA SER A 115 7.02 -7.04 -16.48
C SER A 115 6.59 -8.48 -16.13
N ASN A 116 6.15 -8.73 -14.90
CA ASN A 116 5.90 -10.06 -14.31
C ASN A 116 7.14 -10.98 -14.40
N ASP A 117 8.33 -10.41 -14.27
CA ASP A 117 9.58 -11.16 -14.21
C ASP A 117 9.95 -11.60 -12.78
N GLY A 118 9.21 -11.10 -11.78
CA GLY A 118 9.41 -11.42 -10.37
C GLY A 118 10.39 -10.48 -9.66
N GLY A 119 10.80 -9.38 -10.29
CA GLY A 119 11.66 -8.34 -9.72
C GLY A 119 11.16 -6.95 -10.08
N ILE A 120 11.17 -6.02 -9.12
CA ILE A 120 10.84 -4.62 -9.38
C ILE A 120 12.12 -3.89 -9.77
N ASP A 121 12.14 -3.27 -10.94
CA ASP A 121 13.25 -2.42 -11.38
C ASP A 121 13.07 -0.94 -10.99
N ALA A 122 14.13 -0.15 -11.17
CA ALA A 122 14.11 1.27 -10.82
C ALA A 122 13.12 2.10 -11.64
N GLU A 123 12.83 1.71 -12.89
CA GLU A 123 11.90 2.39 -13.79
C GLU A 123 10.45 2.09 -13.40
N GLU A 124 10.14 0.82 -13.12
CA GLU A 124 8.86 0.35 -12.60
C GLU A 124 8.50 1.01 -11.27
N PHE A 125 9.43 1.00 -10.31
CA PHE A 125 9.26 1.68 -9.03
C PHE A 125 9.00 3.18 -9.20
N SER A 126 9.76 3.83 -10.10
CA SER A 126 9.61 5.26 -10.38
C SER A 126 8.27 5.59 -11.01
N ILE A 127 7.77 4.76 -11.94
CA ILE A 127 6.47 4.96 -12.61
C ILE A 127 5.33 4.90 -11.58
N VAL A 128 5.33 3.88 -10.73
CA VAL A 128 4.30 3.71 -9.69
C VAL A 128 4.38 4.88 -8.71
N CYS A 129 5.55 5.19 -8.17
CA CYS A 129 5.68 6.29 -7.22
C CYS A 129 5.34 7.67 -7.82
N SER A 130 5.64 7.90 -9.10
CA SER A 130 5.20 9.12 -9.82
C SER A 130 3.68 9.25 -9.86
N SER A 131 2.97 8.13 -9.96
CA SER A 131 1.50 8.12 -9.96
C SER A 131 0.88 8.53 -8.62
N TYR A 132 1.63 8.32 -7.53
CA TYR A 132 1.31 8.82 -6.19
C TYR A 132 1.77 10.26 -5.96
N GLY A 133 2.32 10.92 -6.98
CA GLY A 133 2.77 12.32 -6.92
C GLY A 133 4.15 12.51 -6.29
N LEU A 134 4.96 11.45 -6.21
CA LEU A 134 6.33 11.53 -5.72
C LEU A 134 7.29 11.93 -6.84
N ASP A 135 8.37 12.62 -6.47
CA ASP A 135 9.40 13.03 -7.42
C ASP A 135 10.20 11.81 -7.90
N GLN A 136 10.33 11.66 -9.22
CA GLN A 136 11.03 10.52 -9.83
C GLN A 136 12.47 10.38 -9.36
N GLN A 137 13.17 11.48 -9.09
CA GLN A 137 14.55 11.44 -8.62
C GLN A 137 14.61 10.88 -7.19
N GLU A 138 13.69 11.30 -6.32
CA GLU A 138 13.58 10.74 -4.97
C GLU A 138 13.22 9.25 -5.00
N CYS A 139 12.37 8.82 -5.93
CA CYS A 139 12.02 7.41 -6.10
C CYS A 139 13.22 6.57 -6.51
N ARG A 140 14.04 7.04 -7.46
CA ARG A 140 15.28 6.35 -7.86
C ARG A 140 16.29 6.27 -6.74
N ASP A 141 16.44 7.35 -5.96
CA ASP A 141 17.34 7.38 -4.81
C ASP A 141 16.86 6.44 -3.69
N ALA A 142 15.54 6.32 -3.49
CA ALA A 142 14.93 5.37 -2.57
C ALA A 142 15.12 3.93 -3.05
N PHE A 143 14.86 3.66 -4.33
CA PHE A 143 15.07 2.36 -4.95
C PHE A 143 16.52 1.90 -4.83
N GLY A 144 17.49 2.79 -5.12
CA GLY A 144 18.91 2.46 -4.97
C GLY A 144 19.31 2.05 -3.54
N LYS A 145 18.62 2.58 -2.52
CA LYS A 145 18.80 2.14 -1.12
C LYS A 145 18.13 0.80 -0.85
N MET A 146 16.96 0.55 -1.43
CA MET A 146 16.19 -0.69 -1.29
C MET A 146 16.88 -1.87 -1.98
N ALA A 147 17.35 -1.66 -3.20
CA ALA A 147 18.04 -2.66 -4.02
C ALA A 147 19.42 -3.05 -3.46
N GLN A 148 20.01 -2.26 -2.55
CA GLN A 148 21.31 -2.54 -1.92
C GLN A 148 22.45 -2.84 -2.93
N GLY A 149 22.34 -2.31 -4.15
CA GLY A 149 23.29 -2.57 -5.25
C GLY A 149 22.87 -3.64 -6.26
N SER A 150 21.71 -4.26 -6.08
CA SER A 150 21.03 -5.08 -7.10
C SER A 150 20.39 -4.21 -8.18
N GLU A 151 20.19 -4.78 -9.37
CA GLU A 151 19.47 -4.11 -10.47
C GLU A 151 17.94 -4.15 -10.26
N GLU A 152 17.47 -5.17 -9.55
CA GLU A 152 16.06 -5.44 -9.27
C GLU A 152 15.87 -5.77 -7.77
N VAL A 153 14.65 -5.57 -7.26
CA VAL A 153 14.23 -5.98 -5.91
C VAL A 153 13.25 -7.13 -6.04
N ASP A 154 13.64 -8.30 -5.53
CA ASP A 154 12.77 -9.47 -5.50
C ASP A 154 11.74 -9.41 -4.36
N ARG A 155 10.78 -10.34 -4.39
CA ARG A 155 9.71 -10.42 -3.40
C ARG A 155 10.19 -10.74 -1.98
N GLU A 156 11.37 -11.35 -1.81
CA GLU A 156 11.93 -11.60 -0.48
C GLU A 156 12.58 -10.34 0.11
N GLN A 157 13.05 -9.44 -0.76
CA GLN A 157 13.70 -8.18 -0.40
C GLN A 157 12.71 -7.01 -0.23
N PHE A 158 11.52 -7.07 -0.83
CA PHE A 158 10.43 -6.09 -0.71
C PHE A 158 9.61 -6.25 0.59
#